data_AF-A0A2J8XL03-F1
#
_entry.id   AF-A0A2J8XL03-F1
#
_cell.length_a   1.000
_cell.length_b   1.000
_cell.length_c   1.000
_cell.angle_alpha   90.00
_cell.angle_beta   90.00
_cell.angle_gamma   90.00
#
_symmetry.space_group_name_H-M   'P 1'
#
loop_
_entity.id
_entity.type
_entity.pdbx_description
1 polymer ?
#
loop_
_entity_poly.entity_id
_entity_poly.type
_entity_poly.pdbx_seq_one_letter_code
_entity_poly.pdbx_strand_id
1 'polypeptide(L)' 'MKLNERSLAFYATCDAPVDNAGFLYKKGGRHAAYHRRWFVLRGNMLFYFEDAASREPVGVIILEGCTVELVEAA' A
#
# COMPACT_ATOMS: atom_id res chain seq x y z
N MET A 1 -7.69 -16.49 1.16
CA MET A 1 -8.90 -15.66 1.01
C MET A 1 -8.92 -15.08 -0.40
N LYS A 2 -10.02 -15.17 -1.15
CA LYS A 2 -10.16 -14.46 -2.43
C LYS A 2 -10.85 -13.13 -2.15
N LEU A 3 -10.12 -12.02 -2.29
CA LEU A 3 -10.68 -10.68 -2.13
C LEU A 3 -11.32 -10.24 -3.46
N ASN A 4 -12.41 -9.48 -3.38
CA ASN A 4 -13.02 -8.87 -4.56
C ASN A 4 -12.22 -7.63 -4.96
N GLU A 5 -11.63 -7.66 -6.16
CA GLU A 5 -10.77 -6.57 -6.67
C GLU A 5 -11.50 -5.24 -6.76
N ARG A 6 -12.77 -5.22 -7.20
CA ARG A 6 -13.56 -3.99 -7.31
C ARG A 6 -13.86 -3.37 -5.95
N SER A 7 -14.19 -4.21 -4.96
CA SER A 7 -14.40 -3.73 -3.59
C SER A 7 -13.11 -3.19 -2.98
N LEU A 8 -11.96 -3.81 -3.28
CA LEU A 8 -10.66 -3.33 -2.83
C LEU A 8 -10.29 -1.97 -3.44
N ALA A 9 -10.43 -1.84 -4.75
CA ALA A 9 -10.17 -0.58 -5.46
C ALA A 9 -11.04 0.57 -4.91
N PHE A 10 -12.33 0.28 -4.70
CA PHE A 10 -13.25 1.24 -4.08
C PHE A 10 -12.80 1.62 -2.66
N TYR A 11 -12.49 0.65 -1.81
CA TYR A 11 -12.07 0.93 -0.43
C TYR A 11 -10.73 1.70 -0.36
N ALA A 12 -9.82 1.44 -1.30
CA ALA A 12 -8.55 2.15 -1.39
C ALA A 12 -8.74 3.66 -1.64
N THR A 13 -9.79 4.04 -2.38
CA THR A 13 -10.00 5.38 -2.95
C THR A 13 -11.22 6.12 -2.44
N CYS A 14 -12.06 5.52 -1.61
CA CYS A 14 -13.28 6.16 -1.11
C CYS A 14 -12.99 7.35 -0.18
N ASP A 15 -13.99 8.21 0.01
CA ASP A 15 -13.86 9.46 0.79
C ASP A 15 -13.80 9.25 2.31
N ALA A 16 -13.75 7.99 2.78
CA ALA A 16 -13.52 7.74 4.18
C ALA A 16 -12.15 8.33 4.60
N PRO A 17 -11.99 8.82 5.84
CA PRO A 17 -10.69 9.22 6.34
C PRO A 17 -9.65 8.10 6.22
N VAL A 18 -8.40 8.48 5.95
CA VAL A 18 -7.24 7.57 5.96
C VAL A 18 -6.55 7.69 7.31
N ASP A 19 -5.94 6.60 7.79
CA ASP A 19 -5.16 6.64 9.04
C ASP A 19 -3.82 7.35 8.81
N ASN A 20 -3.22 7.12 7.64
CA ASN A 20 -2.01 7.81 7.21
C ASN A 20 -1.84 7.72 5.68
N ALA A 21 -1.11 8.66 5.09
CA ALA A 21 -0.72 8.60 3.70
C ALA A 21 0.62 9.32 3.46
N GLY A 22 1.42 8.81 2.55
CA GLY A 22 2.74 9.38 2.27
C GLY A 22 3.54 8.62 1.25
N PHE A 23 4.61 9.24 0.74
CA PHE A 23 5.56 8.56 -0.12
C PHE A 23 6.50 7.68 0.70
N LEU A 24 6.63 6.42 0.29
CA LEU A 24 7.66 5.50 0.79
C LEU A 24 8.36 4.81 -0.39
N TYR A 25 9.55 4.28 -0.11
CA TYR A 25 10.28 3.44 -1.06
C TYR A 25 9.99 1.97 -0.78
N LYS A 26 9.48 1.25 -1.77
CA LYS A 26 9.17 -0.17 -1.69
C LYS A 26 10.17 -0.97 -2.51
N LYS A 27 10.83 -1.95 -1.89
CA LYS A 27 11.64 -2.94 -2.63
C LYS A 27 10.72 -3.87 -3.43
N GLY A 28 11.06 -4.10 -4.70
CA GLY A 28 10.38 -5.07 -5.55
C GLY A 28 10.58 -6.51 -5.05
N GLY A 29 9.61 -7.39 -5.30
CA GLY A 29 9.71 -8.81 -4.90
C GLY A 29 10.66 -9.62 -5.79
N ARG A 30 10.64 -9.37 -7.10
CA ARG A 30 11.54 -10.03 -8.08
C ARG A 30 12.81 -9.25 -8.39
N HIS A 31 12.72 -7.92 -8.39
CA HIS A 31 13.85 -7.03 -8.64
C HIS A 31 14.18 -6.27 -7.37
N ALA A 32 15.46 -6.26 -6.99
CA ALA A 32 15.94 -5.60 -5.78
C ALA A 32 15.85 -4.06 -5.83
N ALA A 33 15.29 -3.48 -6.90
CA ALA A 33 15.09 -2.06 -7.03
C ALA A 33 14.04 -1.54 -6.04
N TYR A 34 14.30 -0.36 -5.50
CA TYR A 34 13.35 0.40 -4.69
C TYR A 34 12.55 1.33 -5.60
N HIS A 35 11.23 1.27 -5.51
CA HIS A 35 10.32 2.16 -6.23
C HIS A 35 9.64 3.11 -5.25
N ARG A 36 9.63 4.40 -5.58
CA ARG A 36 8.84 5.38 -4.84
C ARG A 36 7.37 5.17 -5.17
N ARG A 37 6.54 5.02 -4.15
CA ARG A 37 5.09 4.81 -4.27
C ARG A 37 4.36 5.68 -3.26
N TRP A 38 3.16 6.11 -3.63
CA TRP A 38 2.26 6.75 -2.68
C TRP A 38 1.52 5.67 -1.90
N PHE A 39 1.65 5.68 -0.58
CA PHE A 39 1.02 4.72 0.31
C PHE A 39 -0.19 5.34 1.00
N VAL A 40 -1.24 4.55 1.17
CA VAL A 40 -2.45 4.91 1.92
C VAL A 40 -2.76 3.77 2.89
N LEU A 41 -2.78 4.08 4.18
CA LEU A 41 -3.15 3.16 5.25
C LEU A 41 -4.62 3.37 5.63
N ARG A 42 -5.39 2.28 5.59
CA ARG A 42 -6.78 2.21 6.06
C ARG A 42 -6.98 0.92 6.85
N GLY A 43 -7.16 1.02 8.16
CA GLY A 43 -7.22 -0.12 9.07
C GLY A 43 -5.97 -0.99 8.97
N ASN A 44 -6.16 -2.27 8.67
CA ASN A 44 -5.08 -3.24 8.46
C ASN A 44 -4.67 -3.39 6.99
N MET A 45 -5.06 -2.46 6.11
CA MET A 45 -4.79 -2.53 4.67
C MET A 45 -3.89 -1.38 4.24
N LEU A 46 -2.71 -1.72 3.75
CA LEU A 46 -1.73 -0.77 3.24
C LEU A 46 -1.73 -0.81 1.70
N PHE A 47 -2.42 0.14 1.10
CA PHE A 47 -2.49 0.31 -0.35
C PHE A 47 -1.28 1.09 -0.85
N TYR A 48 -0.84 0.82 -2.08
CA TYR A 48 0.18 1.62 -2.74
C TYR A 48 -0.17 1.91 -4.20
N PHE A 49 0.17 3.11 -4.63
CA PHE A 49 -0.17 3.71 -5.92
C PHE A 49 1.11 4.17 -6.63
N GLU A 50 1.03 4.39 -7.94
CA GLU A 50 2.13 5.03 -8.70
C GLU A 50 2.42 6.44 -8.16
N ASP A 51 1.36 7.23 -7.93
CA ASP A 51 1.42 8.57 -7.36
C ASP A 51 0.16 8.90 -6.54
N ALA A 52 0.09 10.12 -5.98
CA ALA A 52 -1.02 10.56 -5.14
C ALA A 52 -2.32 10.89 -5.91
N ALA A 53 -2.25 11.07 -7.24
CA ALA A 53 -3.41 11.37 -8.08
C ALA A 53 -4.00 10.11 -8.76
N SER A 54 -3.33 8.97 -8.60
CA SER A 54 -3.70 7.69 -9.15
C SER A 54 -5.05 7.23 -8.61
N ARG A 55 -5.92 6.77 -9.53
CA ARG A 55 -7.30 6.33 -9.20
C ARG A 55 -7.42 4.85 -8.86
N GLU A 56 -6.37 4.08 -9.09
CA GLU A 56 -6.35 2.64 -8.88
C GLU A 56 -5.06 2.26 -8.13
N PRO A 57 -5.16 1.41 -7.09
CA PRO A 57 -3.97 0.93 -6.41
C PRO A 57 -3.18 -0.02 -7.30
N VAL A 58 -1.85 0.07 -7.24
CA VAL A 58 -0.93 -0.92 -7.83
C VAL A 58 -1.00 -2.23 -7.05
N GLY A 59 -1.25 -2.14 -5.74
CA GLY A 59 -1.51 -3.32 -4.92
C GLY A 59 -1.86 -2.98 -3.47
N VAL A 60 -2.08 -4.03 -2.70
CA VAL A 60 -2.40 -3.98 -1.28
C VAL A 60 -1.53 -4.95 -0.50
N ILE A 61 -1.12 -4.53 0.70
CA ILE A 61 -0.47 -5.37 1.70
C ILE A 61 -1.44 -5.48 2.88
N ILE A 62 -1.86 -6.70 3.21
CA ILE A 62 -2.68 -6.96 4.40
C ILE A 62 -1.73 -7.08 5.59
N LEU A 63 -1.87 -6.19 6.57
CA LEU A 63 -0.99 -6.08 7.74
C LEU A 63 -1.40 -7.01 8.89
N GLU A 64 -2.50 -7.74 8.74
CA GLU A 64 -2.95 -8.70 9.75
C GLU A 64 -1.87 -9.76 10.00
N GLY A 65 -1.38 -9.83 11.24
CA GLY A 65 -0.28 -10.72 11.63
C GLY A 65 1.12 -10.28 11.20
N CYS A 66 1.27 -9.10 10.59
CA CYS A 66 2.60 -8.53 10.30
C CYS A 66 3.25 -7.94 11.56
N THR A 67 4.58 -7.99 11.61
CA THR A 67 5.42 -7.27 12.57
C THR A 67 6.19 -6.15 11.88
N VAL A 68 6.64 -5.17 12.65
CA VAL A 68 7.51 -4.09 12.17
C VAL A 68 8.86 -4.24 12.84
N GLU A 69 9.91 -4.28 12.03
CA GLU A 69 11.30 -4.35 12.47
C GLU A 69 12.10 -3.23 11.82
N LEU A 70 12.99 -2.62 12.60
CA LEU A 70 13.95 -1.65 12.08
C LEU A 70 15.10 -2.42 11.43
N VAL A 71 15.35 -2.12 10.16
CA VAL A 71 16.46 -2.69 9.38
C VAL A 71 17.30 -1.56 8.80
N GLU A 72 18.61 -1.75 8.74
CA GLU A 72 19.47 -0.83 8.01
C GLU A 72 19.09 -0.85 6.52
N ALA A 73 18.99 0.33 5.91
CA ALA A 73 18.77 0.43 4.48
C ALA A 73 20.01 -0.10 3.75
N ALA A 74 19.84 -1.19 2.98
CA ALA A 74 20.86 -1.79 2.14
C ALA A 74 21.17 -0.93 0.91
#